data_AF-A0A7J6IVL8-F1
#
_entry.id   AF-A0A7J6IVL8-F1
#
_cell.length_a   1.000
_cell.length_b   1.000
_cell.length_c   1.000
_cell.angle_alpha   90.00
_cell.angle_beta   90.00
_cell.angle_gamma   90.00
#
_symmetry.space_group_name_H-M   'P 1'
#
loop_
_entity.id
_entity.type
_entity.pdbx_description
1 polymer ?
#
loop_
_entity_poly.entity_id
_entity_poly.type
_entity_poly.pdbx_seq_one_letter_code
_entity_poly.pdbx_strand_id
1 'polypeptide(L)'
;MADELPNIPWADLAANFNFIHANPKASDHKDLFPRLEPEPTLVEGINDFIRVFTEAIAEHSGRESSKYATEYTSPPHDETLIDDETVREISPLFGRLPKYAHLINNPSCRHRSNPPCKCLVPYSERRVDSLLRRWEYNNCYKFEKVNSAGWKSWQLLVTMLIYGKMEPLLRLAVHPDNFFDIWSTVKICQCGGDEGNWCHVYENATLAFICLQILRQLPETWPHCDYRLTKMYQRMISQVTGGDAYSELPYLPHLHFLGLPERPVGLAPYTRIPQRDVFNVEYVPHDSDILPVEEILRTKRLPTELVAEIMDLADYKPRRILKVAHDPFHRDNREELDKYLAECWAVMVRGDVFAKAFDCEMNWGSDLVKAFKQLFPGLRSIRVPETVRSDDAYVPVIDRLVCRSSFE
;
A
#
# COMPACT_ATOMS: atom_id res chain seq x y z
N MET A 1 17.76 -1.02 6.08
CA MET A 1 17.87 -2.24 6.90
C MET A 1 16.68 -3.10 6.52
N ALA A 2 16.89 -4.27 5.91
CA ALA A 2 15.81 -5.22 5.74
C ALA A 2 15.61 -5.89 7.11
N ASP A 3 14.69 -5.34 7.91
CA ASP A 3 14.31 -5.95 9.17
C ASP A 3 13.79 -7.36 8.87
N GLU A 4 14.33 -8.36 9.58
CA GLU A 4 14.01 -9.77 9.40
C GLU A 4 12.48 -9.96 9.46
N LEU A 5 11.93 -10.67 8.46
CA LEU A 5 10.51 -11.00 8.45
C LEU A 5 10.15 -11.75 9.74
N PRO A 6 8.96 -11.50 10.31
CA PRO A 6 8.57 -12.13 11.57
C PRO A 6 8.53 -13.65 11.41
N ASN A 7 8.93 -14.37 12.46
CA ASN A 7 8.85 -15.82 12.50
C ASN A 7 7.40 -16.27 12.80
N ILE A 8 6.56 -16.20 11.76
CA ILE A 8 5.16 -16.61 11.80
C ILE A 8 5.06 -18.03 11.21
N PRO A 9 4.22 -18.93 11.77
CA PRO A 9 4.07 -20.31 11.32
C PRO A 9 3.29 -20.42 9.99
N TRP A 10 3.89 -19.90 8.91
CA TRP A 10 3.28 -19.90 7.58
C TRP A 10 3.01 -21.30 7.03
N ALA A 11 3.88 -22.27 7.34
CA ALA A 11 3.70 -23.66 6.92
C ALA A 11 2.44 -24.28 7.54
N ASP A 12 2.18 -24.02 8.84
CA ASP A 12 0.99 -24.50 9.53
C ASP A 12 -0.27 -23.85 8.96
N LEU A 13 -0.22 -22.54 8.68
CA LEU A 13 -1.32 -21.87 7.98
C LEU A 13 -1.55 -22.46 6.58
N ALA A 14 -0.50 -22.64 5.78
CA ALA A 14 -0.61 -23.13 4.41
C ALA A 14 -1.13 -24.58 4.35
N ALA A 15 -0.82 -25.41 5.36
CA ALA A 15 -1.33 -26.78 5.48
C ALA A 15 -2.87 -26.87 5.58
N ASN A 16 -3.54 -25.76 5.91
CA ASN A 16 -4.99 -25.67 5.94
C ASN A 16 -5.64 -25.49 4.56
N PHE A 17 -4.85 -25.37 3.49
CA PHE A 17 -5.33 -25.15 2.13
C PHE A 17 -4.88 -26.27 1.19
N ASN A 18 -5.70 -26.58 0.18
CA ASN A 18 -5.40 -27.59 -0.85
C ASN A 18 -5.81 -27.10 -2.24
N PHE A 19 -5.04 -27.50 -3.25
CA PHE A 19 -5.42 -27.32 -4.65
C PHE A 19 -6.42 -28.39 -5.08
N ILE A 20 -7.65 -27.97 -5.40
CA ILE A 20 -8.71 -28.83 -5.92
C ILE A 20 -9.23 -28.28 -7.25
N HIS A 21 -9.82 -29.13 -8.10
CA HIS A 21 -10.40 -28.68 -9.37
C HIS A 21 -11.54 -27.69 -9.11
N ALA A 22 -11.47 -26.51 -9.73
CA ALA A 22 -12.47 -25.47 -9.56
C ALA A 22 -13.86 -25.90 -10.06
N ASN A 23 -13.90 -26.80 -11.05
CA ASN A 23 -15.10 -27.50 -11.50
C ASN A 23 -14.77 -28.99 -11.67
N PRO A 24 -15.37 -29.91 -10.91
CA PRO A 24 -15.09 -31.35 -11.03
C PRO A 24 -15.41 -31.93 -12.42
N LYS A 25 -16.24 -31.24 -13.22
CA LYS A 25 -16.68 -31.67 -14.55
C LYS A 25 -15.96 -30.96 -15.71
N ALA A 26 -15.21 -29.90 -15.44
CA ALA A 26 -14.38 -29.22 -16.44
C ALA A 26 -12.91 -29.43 -16.06
N SER A 27 -12.07 -29.81 -17.01
CA SER A 27 -10.61 -29.97 -16.82
C SER A 27 -9.88 -28.66 -16.49
N ASP A 28 -10.62 -27.59 -16.22
CA ASP A 28 -10.13 -26.23 -16.23
C ASP A 28 -9.61 -25.90 -14.84
N HIS A 29 -8.28 -25.95 -14.73
CA HIS A 29 -7.41 -25.45 -13.64
C HIS A 29 -7.75 -25.86 -12.19
N LYS A 30 -6.70 -26.08 -11.40
CA LYS A 30 -6.85 -26.24 -9.94
C LYS A 30 -6.83 -24.86 -9.29
N ASP A 31 -7.65 -24.69 -8.27
CA ASP A 31 -7.76 -23.47 -7.47
C ASP A 31 -7.52 -23.81 -5.99
N LEU A 32 -7.13 -22.81 -5.20
CA LEU A 32 -6.75 -23.01 -3.80
C LEU A 32 -7.97 -22.84 -2.90
N PHE A 33 -8.34 -23.91 -2.19
CA PHE A 33 -9.47 -23.90 -1.27
C PHE A 33 -9.06 -24.30 0.15
N PRO A 34 -9.75 -23.79 1.18
CA PRO A 34 -9.61 -24.31 2.53
C PRO A 34 -9.97 -25.80 2.58
N ARG A 35 -9.27 -26.58 3.41
CA ARG A 35 -9.62 -27.97 3.68
C ARG A 35 -10.98 -28.03 4.39
N LEU A 36 -11.89 -28.86 3.88
CA LEU A 36 -13.28 -28.96 4.36
C LEU A 36 -13.50 -30.08 5.40
N GLU A 37 -12.44 -30.77 5.84
CA GLU A 37 -12.53 -31.86 6.83
C GLU A 37 -12.16 -31.40 8.24
N PRO A 38 -12.90 -31.89 9.26
CA PRO A 38 -14.02 -31.15 9.84
C PRO A 38 -13.63 -29.75 10.32
N GLU A 39 -14.58 -28.81 10.21
CA GLU A 39 -14.43 -27.37 10.52
C GLU A 39 -13.71 -26.96 11.83
N PRO A 40 -13.63 -27.73 12.94
CA PRO A 40 -12.95 -27.26 14.14
C PRO A 40 -11.48 -26.90 13.90
N THR A 41 -10.75 -27.70 13.10
CA THR A 41 -9.30 -27.55 12.95
C THR A 41 -8.88 -26.36 12.11
N LEU A 42 -9.64 -26.03 11.06
CA LEU A 42 -9.38 -24.88 10.18
C LEU A 42 -9.59 -23.56 10.91
N VAL A 43 -10.68 -23.44 11.66
CA VAL A 43 -11.01 -22.20 12.39
C VAL A 43 -10.03 -21.99 13.53
N GLU A 44 -9.68 -23.04 14.29
CA GLU A 44 -8.66 -22.98 15.32
C GLU A 44 -7.29 -22.58 14.74
N GLY A 45 -6.86 -23.21 13.64
CA GLY A 45 -5.58 -22.88 13.00
C GLY A 45 -5.51 -21.44 12.48
N ILE A 46 -6.59 -20.92 11.89
CA ILE A 46 -6.65 -19.51 11.46
C ILE A 46 -6.65 -18.56 12.66
N ASN A 47 -7.37 -18.89 13.73
CA ASN A 47 -7.41 -18.07 14.95
C ASN A 47 -6.06 -18.02 15.66
N ASP A 48 -5.36 -19.16 15.76
CA ASP A 48 -4.00 -19.23 16.28
C ASP A 48 -3.03 -18.41 15.43
N PHE A 49 -3.15 -18.49 14.10
CA PHE A 49 -2.38 -17.65 13.19
C PHE A 49 -2.65 -16.15 13.43
N ILE A 50 -3.91 -15.75 13.55
CA ILE A 50 -4.30 -14.34 13.81
C ILE A 50 -3.67 -13.84 15.12
N ARG A 51 -3.71 -14.68 16.18
CA ARG A 51 -3.10 -14.36 17.47
C ARG A 51 -1.58 -14.14 17.31
N VAL A 52 -0.87 -15.10 16.72
CA VAL A 52 0.59 -15.01 16.53
C VAL A 52 0.97 -13.84 15.64
N PHE A 53 0.21 -13.56 14.57
CA PHE A 53 0.44 -12.41 13.70
C PHE A 53 0.29 -11.09 14.46
N THR A 54 -0.75 -10.96 15.28
CA THR A 54 -1.02 -9.76 16.07
C THR A 54 0.07 -9.54 17.13
N GLU A 55 0.52 -10.62 17.80
CA GLU A 55 1.67 -10.59 18.72
C GLU A 55 2.95 -10.12 18.01
N ALA A 56 3.21 -10.64 16.81
CA ALA A 56 4.38 -10.26 16.02
C ALA A 56 4.34 -8.78 15.59
N ILE A 57 3.18 -8.26 15.18
CA ILE A 57 3.03 -6.83 14.88
C ILE A 57 3.31 -6.00 16.14
N ALA A 58 2.72 -6.36 17.28
CA ALA A 58 2.90 -5.62 18.53
C ALA A 58 4.37 -5.61 18.99
N GLU A 59 5.08 -6.73 18.85
CA GLU A 59 6.50 -6.83 19.16
C GLU A 59 7.35 -5.96 18.21
N HIS A 60 7.13 -6.10 16.90
CA HIS A 60 7.89 -5.34 15.91
C HIS A 60 7.58 -3.84 15.96
N SER A 61 6.34 -3.44 16.27
CA SER A 61 5.98 -2.04 16.44
C SER A 61 6.54 -1.46 17.73
N GLY A 62 6.65 -2.25 18.80
CA GLY A 62 7.42 -1.88 19.99
C GLY A 62 8.89 -1.62 19.68
N ARG A 63 9.54 -2.51 18.91
CA ARG A 63 10.93 -2.33 18.46
C ARG A 63 11.11 -1.17 17.49
N GLU A 64 10.15 -0.94 16.61
CA GLU A 64 10.16 0.20 15.69
C GLU A 64 10.01 1.50 16.48
N SER A 65 9.05 1.57 17.40
CA SER A 65 8.83 2.73 18.27
C SER A 65 10.05 3.07 19.12
N SER A 66 10.84 2.08 19.56
CA SER A 66 12.05 2.34 20.37
C SER A 66 13.21 2.94 19.58
N LYS A 67 13.12 3.04 18.25
CA LYS A 67 14.10 3.77 17.42
C LYS A 67 13.93 5.28 17.54
N TYR A 68 12.78 5.75 18.03
CA TYR A 68 12.36 7.13 18.08
C TYR A 68 12.39 7.69 19.51
N ALA A 69 12.26 9.01 19.65
CA ALA A 69 12.22 9.63 20.97
C ALA A 69 10.96 9.20 21.74
N THR A 70 11.08 8.95 23.04
CA THR A 70 9.95 8.61 23.91
C THR A 70 8.96 9.75 24.04
N GLU A 71 9.45 11.00 23.97
CA GLU A 71 8.64 12.20 24.09
C GLU A 71 9.08 13.21 23.02
N TYR A 72 8.08 13.83 22.39
CA TYR A 72 8.29 14.91 21.43
C TYR A 72 7.72 16.22 21.96
N THR A 73 8.38 17.32 21.61
CA THR A 73 7.83 18.66 21.78
C THR A 73 7.17 19.10 20.47
N SER A 74 6.04 19.79 20.59
CA SER A 74 5.33 20.34 19.44
C SER A 74 6.25 21.25 18.63
N PRO A 75 6.50 20.96 17.34
CA PRO A 75 7.37 21.78 16.52
C PRO A 75 6.72 23.16 16.24
N PRO A 76 7.47 24.27 16.18
CA PRO A 76 6.92 25.57 15.80
C PRO A 76 6.35 25.57 14.37
N HIS A 77 5.30 26.34 14.13
CA HIS A 77 4.66 26.44 12.81
C HIS A 77 5.60 26.82 11.66
N ASP A 78 6.63 27.61 11.94
CA ASP A 78 7.58 28.08 10.94
C ASP A 78 8.75 27.13 10.68
N GLU A 79 8.91 26.09 11.50
CA GLU A 79 9.93 25.07 11.34
C GLU A 79 9.73 24.28 10.04
N THR A 80 10.84 23.94 9.38
CA THR A 80 10.85 23.02 8.24
C THR A 80 11.16 21.62 8.71
N LEU A 81 10.21 20.70 8.56
CA LEU A 81 10.36 19.30 9.02
C LEU A 81 10.86 18.34 7.94
N ILE A 82 10.70 18.70 6.67
CA ILE A 82 11.04 17.82 5.55
C ILE A 82 12.28 18.39 4.84
N ASP A 83 13.38 17.66 4.90
CA ASP A 83 14.64 18.02 4.25
C ASP A 83 14.68 17.56 2.77
N ASP A 84 15.73 18.00 2.05
CA ASP A 84 15.91 17.66 0.63
C ASP A 84 16.16 16.17 0.41
N GLU A 85 16.80 15.50 1.38
CA GLU A 85 17.06 14.07 1.31
C GLU A 85 15.75 13.27 1.38
N THR A 86 14.88 13.62 2.32
CA THR A 86 13.55 13.04 2.45
C THR A 86 12.74 13.24 1.19
N VAL A 87 12.73 14.46 0.63
CA VAL A 87 12.02 14.72 -0.64
C VAL A 87 12.60 13.88 -1.77
N ARG A 88 13.92 13.75 -1.88
CA ARG A 88 14.59 12.93 -2.90
C ARG A 88 14.17 11.46 -2.79
N GLU A 89 14.11 10.92 -1.58
CA GLU A 89 13.77 9.51 -1.37
C GLU A 89 12.30 9.21 -1.68
N ILE A 90 11.36 10.07 -1.30
CA ILE A 90 9.92 9.83 -1.53
C ILE A 90 9.46 10.21 -2.95
N SER A 91 10.26 10.99 -3.68
CA SER A 91 9.93 11.48 -5.04
C SER A 91 9.51 10.37 -6.02
N PRO A 92 10.12 9.17 -6.05
CA PRO A 92 9.74 8.10 -6.97
C PRO A 92 8.29 7.64 -6.83
N LEU A 93 7.71 7.74 -5.63
CA LEU A 93 6.31 7.38 -5.37
C LEU A 93 5.40 8.62 -5.44
N PHE A 94 5.74 9.69 -4.71
CA PHE A 94 4.89 10.89 -4.64
C PHE A 94 4.76 11.60 -5.99
N GLY A 95 5.84 11.61 -6.77
CA GLY A 95 5.87 12.22 -8.09
C GLY A 95 5.04 11.49 -9.13
N ARG A 96 4.64 10.24 -8.90
CA ARG A 96 3.81 9.47 -9.83
C ARG A 96 2.32 9.72 -9.69
N LEU A 97 1.90 10.38 -8.60
CA LEU A 97 0.50 10.80 -8.47
C LEU A 97 0.15 11.68 -9.69
N PRO A 98 -0.92 11.37 -10.46
CA PRO A 98 -1.23 12.05 -11.72
C PRO A 98 -1.25 13.57 -11.64
N LYS A 99 -1.73 14.09 -10.51
CA LYS A 99 -1.80 15.52 -10.22
C LYS A 99 -0.43 16.19 -10.10
N TYR A 100 0.62 15.44 -9.76
CA TYR A 100 1.97 15.94 -9.52
C TYR A 100 3.01 15.40 -10.52
N ALA A 101 2.63 14.54 -11.45
CA ALA A 101 3.51 13.92 -12.46
C ALA A 101 4.28 14.91 -13.34
N HIS A 102 3.76 16.13 -13.51
CA HIS A 102 4.42 17.20 -14.24
C HIS A 102 5.47 17.96 -13.41
N LEU A 103 5.57 17.70 -12.12
CA LEU A 103 6.51 18.35 -11.21
C LEU A 103 7.73 17.46 -11.01
N ILE A 104 8.91 18.08 -11.02
CA ILE A 104 10.18 17.37 -10.87
C ILE A 104 10.90 17.94 -9.65
N ASN A 105 11.53 17.07 -8.86
CA ASN A 105 12.44 17.53 -7.83
C ASN A 105 13.74 18.01 -8.48
N ASN A 106 14.13 19.28 -8.25
CA ASN A 106 15.38 19.83 -8.76
C ASN A 106 16.41 19.89 -7.61
N PRO A 107 17.42 18.99 -7.58
CA PRO A 107 18.41 18.95 -6.50
C PRO A 107 19.28 20.21 -6.40
N SER A 108 19.33 21.01 -7.48
CA SER A 108 20.07 22.28 -7.51
C SER A 108 19.19 23.50 -7.19
N CYS A 109 17.93 23.28 -6.78
CA CYS A 109 17.04 24.37 -6.42
C CYS A 109 17.53 25.07 -5.15
N ARG A 110 17.63 26.40 -5.18
CA ARG A 110 17.96 27.20 -3.99
C ARG A 110 16.74 27.52 -3.11
N HIS A 111 15.60 26.87 -3.35
CA HIS A 111 14.40 26.95 -2.53
C HIS A 111 14.00 28.38 -2.11
N ARG A 112 13.64 29.22 -3.08
CA ARG A 112 13.16 30.58 -2.80
C ARG A 112 11.69 30.57 -2.36
N SER A 113 11.35 31.42 -1.41
CA SER A 113 9.99 31.60 -0.89
C SER A 113 9.11 32.46 -1.81
N ASN A 114 9.71 33.38 -2.58
CA ASN A 114 8.97 34.25 -3.50
C ASN A 114 9.80 34.56 -4.78
N PRO A 115 9.32 34.18 -5.99
CA PRO A 115 8.22 33.24 -6.21
C PRO A 115 8.59 31.84 -5.68
N PRO A 116 7.60 31.02 -5.28
CA PRO A 116 7.86 29.67 -4.79
C PRO A 116 8.51 28.81 -5.88
N CYS A 117 9.42 27.92 -5.49
CA CYS A 117 10.06 27.00 -6.42
C CYS A 117 9.05 26.00 -7.02
N LYS A 118 9.28 25.59 -8.27
CA LYS A 118 8.46 24.59 -8.99
C LYS A 118 8.85 23.13 -8.69
N CYS A 119 9.50 22.89 -7.56
CA CYS A 119 9.87 21.53 -7.15
C CYS A 119 8.61 20.72 -6.82
N LEU A 120 8.71 19.39 -6.91
CA LEU A 120 7.63 18.46 -6.53
C LEU A 120 7.05 18.76 -5.14
N VAL A 121 7.95 18.94 -4.16
CA VAL A 121 7.64 19.45 -2.82
C VAL A 121 8.40 20.77 -2.59
N PRO A 122 7.77 21.92 -2.88
CA PRO A 122 8.34 23.24 -2.63
C PRO A 122 8.67 23.42 -1.15
N TYR A 123 9.66 24.27 -0.84
CA TYR A 123 10.10 24.49 0.55
C TYR A 123 8.98 25.02 1.46
N SER A 124 8.07 25.84 0.94
CA SER A 124 6.88 26.27 1.67
C SER A 124 6.00 25.10 2.11
N GLU A 125 5.89 24.04 1.30
CA GLU A 125 5.09 22.84 1.58
C GLU A 125 5.75 21.89 2.58
N ARG A 126 6.98 22.19 3.04
CA ARG A 126 7.74 21.37 3.99
C ARG A 126 7.68 21.89 5.43
N ARG A 127 7.03 23.04 5.62
CA ARG A 127 6.88 23.70 6.90
C ARG A 127 5.71 23.14 7.68
N VAL A 128 5.82 23.18 9.00
CA VAL A 128 4.79 22.68 9.93
C VAL A 128 3.42 23.30 9.62
N ASP A 129 3.34 24.61 9.39
CA ASP A 129 2.10 25.31 9.02
C ASP A 129 1.38 24.71 7.79
N SER A 130 2.14 24.24 6.82
CA SER A 130 1.64 23.67 5.58
C SER A 130 1.27 22.20 5.71
N LEU A 131 1.92 21.48 6.63
CA LEU A 131 1.62 20.08 6.93
C LEU A 131 0.40 19.93 7.85
N LEU A 132 0.09 20.95 8.66
CA LEU A 132 -1.04 21.00 9.59
C LEU A 132 -2.28 21.69 9.04
N ARG A 133 -2.40 21.82 7.72
CA ARG A 133 -3.60 22.44 7.10
C ARG A 133 -4.85 21.68 7.53
N ARG A 134 -5.79 22.43 8.08
CA ARG A 134 -7.06 21.90 8.56
C ARG A 134 -7.91 21.45 7.38
N TRP A 135 -8.67 20.38 7.58
CA TRP A 135 -9.76 20.05 6.67
C TRP A 135 -10.90 21.06 6.86
N GLU A 136 -11.45 21.53 5.75
CA GLU A 136 -12.62 22.39 5.73
C GLU A 136 -13.81 21.66 5.12
N TYR A 137 -15.00 21.82 5.72
CA TYR A 137 -16.21 21.25 5.16
C TYR A 137 -16.46 21.76 3.74
N ASN A 138 -16.68 20.85 2.80
CA ASN A 138 -17.05 21.19 1.44
C ASN A 138 -18.27 20.39 0.96
N ASN A 139 -19.07 21.04 0.12
CA ASN A 139 -20.10 20.36 -0.66
C ASN A 139 -19.45 19.50 -1.77
N CYS A 140 -20.24 18.60 -2.35
CA CYS A 140 -19.79 17.79 -3.48
C CYS A 140 -19.24 18.67 -4.63
N TYR A 141 -18.23 18.12 -5.32
CA TYR A 141 -17.49 18.76 -6.41
C TYR A 141 -16.67 19.99 -6.03
N LYS A 142 -16.65 20.41 -4.76
CA LYS A 142 -15.85 21.55 -4.27
C LYS A 142 -14.57 21.15 -3.54
N PHE A 143 -14.31 19.86 -3.35
CA PHE A 143 -13.16 19.37 -2.59
C PHE A 143 -11.84 19.95 -3.09
N GLU A 144 -11.59 19.84 -4.40
CA GLU A 144 -10.37 20.35 -5.01
C GLU A 144 -10.19 21.86 -4.83
N LYS A 145 -11.28 22.61 -4.82
CA LYS A 145 -11.23 24.05 -4.60
C LYS A 145 -10.89 24.42 -3.15
N VAL A 146 -11.36 23.62 -2.19
CA VAL A 146 -11.31 23.95 -0.76
C VAL A 146 -10.12 23.28 -0.07
N ASN A 147 -9.91 21.99 -0.33
CA ASN A 147 -9.03 21.12 0.44
C ASN A 147 -7.80 20.63 -0.32
N SER A 148 -7.57 21.05 -1.59
CA SER A 148 -6.48 20.49 -2.41
C SER A 148 -5.09 20.64 -1.81
N ALA A 149 -4.81 21.77 -1.13
CA ALA A 149 -3.52 22.00 -0.48
C ALA A 149 -3.33 21.11 0.75
N GLY A 150 -4.36 20.99 1.61
CA GLY A 150 -4.33 20.08 2.75
C GLY A 150 -4.28 18.61 2.33
N TRP A 151 -5.01 18.25 1.28
CA TRP A 151 -4.98 16.91 0.70
C TRP A 151 -3.59 16.54 0.15
N LYS A 152 -2.91 17.49 -0.52
CA LYS A 152 -1.53 17.31 -0.95
C LYS A 152 -0.60 17.04 0.25
N SER A 153 -0.75 17.80 1.33
CA SER A 153 0.01 17.59 2.56
C SER A 153 -0.26 16.21 3.16
N TRP A 154 -1.52 15.78 3.22
CA TRP A 154 -1.89 14.45 3.70
C TRP A 154 -1.26 13.33 2.86
N GLN A 155 -1.35 13.41 1.53
CA GLN A 155 -0.72 12.43 0.63
C GLN A 155 0.81 12.39 0.81
N LEU A 156 1.44 13.54 1.08
CA LEU A 156 2.87 13.62 1.37
C LEU A 156 3.22 12.89 2.67
N LEU A 157 2.46 13.09 3.74
CA LEU A 157 2.66 12.42 5.04
C LEU A 157 2.45 10.90 4.94
N VAL A 158 1.41 10.46 4.22
CA VAL A 158 1.20 9.02 3.96
C VAL A 158 2.34 8.43 3.13
N THR A 159 2.91 9.19 2.19
CA THR A 159 4.10 8.74 1.44
C THR A 159 5.31 8.60 2.37
N MET A 160 5.51 9.55 3.29
CA MET A 160 6.57 9.46 4.30
C MET A 160 6.43 8.22 5.19
N LEU A 161 5.19 7.84 5.53
CA LEU A 161 4.90 6.61 6.26
C LEU A 161 5.33 5.37 5.46
N ILE A 162 5.00 5.31 4.17
CA ILE A 162 5.41 4.22 3.27
C ILE A 162 6.95 4.12 3.17
N TYR A 163 7.66 5.24 3.24
CA TYR A 163 9.13 5.28 3.19
C TYR A 163 9.81 5.22 4.57
N GLY A 164 9.05 5.17 5.67
CA GLY A 164 9.62 5.04 7.02
C GLY A 164 10.27 6.31 7.53
N LYS A 165 9.86 7.46 6.99
CA LYS A 165 10.26 8.78 7.45
C LYS A 165 9.37 9.17 8.64
N MET A 166 9.47 8.40 9.71
CA MET A 166 8.56 8.43 10.87
C MET A 166 8.83 9.62 11.80
N GLU A 167 10.08 10.05 11.95
CA GLU A 167 10.44 11.13 12.88
C GLU A 167 9.60 12.42 12.68
N PRO A 168 9.47 12.98 11.45
CA PRO A 168 8.56 14.12 11.23
C PRO A 168 7.09 13.82 11.53
N LEU A 169 6.63 12.58 11.26
CA LEU A 169 5.26 12.15 11.50
C LEU A 169 4.94 12.14 13.00
N LEU A 170 5.85 11.59 13.81
CA LEU A 170 5.72 11.53 15.27
C LEU A 170 5.80 12.92 15.91
N ARG A 171 6.64 13.82 15.37
CA ARG A 171 6.68 15.22 15.81
C ARG A 171 5.40 15.99 15.50
N LEU A 172 4.78 15.74 14.34
CA LEU A 172 3.50 16.33 14.00
C LEU A 172 2.35 15.76 14.84
N ALA A 173 2.47 14.51 15.29
CA ALA A 173 1.48 13.84 16.12
C ALA A 173 1.17 14.56 17.43
N VAL A 174 2.20 15.11 18.06
CA VAL A 174 2.08 15.82 19.33
C VAL A 174 1.65 17.28 19.16
N HIS A 175 1.51 17.76 17.92
CA HIS A 175 1.11 19.14 17.66
C HIS A 175 -0.40 19.30 17.91
N PRO A 176 -0.86 20.32 18.68
CA PRO A 176 -2.28 20.49 19.02
C PRO A 176 -3.17 20.73 17.79
N ASP A 177 -2.62 21.37 16.75
CA ASP A 177 -3.31 21.58 15.48
C ASP A 177 -3.19 20.43 14.48
N ASN A 178 -2.87 19.20 14.90
CA ASN A 178 -2.93 18.05 13.99
C ASN A 178 -4.39 17.66 13.70
N PHE A 179 -4.70 17.37 12.43
CA PHE A 179 -6.04 17.00 11.95
C PHE A 179 -6.02 15.60 11.31
N PHE A 180 -5.11 14.73 11.76
CA PHE A 180 -4.85 13.47 11.06
C PHE A 180 -6.00 12.46 11.20
N ASP A 181 -6.67 12.46 12.35
CA ASP A 181 -7.93 11.74 12.59
C ASP A 181 -8.99 12.12 11.54
N ILE A 182 -9.18 13.42 11.30
CA ILE A 182 -10.14 13.94 10.33
C ILE A 182 -9.65 13.59 8.92
N TRP A 183 -8.41 13.92 8.55
CA TRP A 183 -7.85 13.60 7.24
C TRP A 183 -7.92 12.12 6.89
N SER A 184 -7.79 11.23 7.89
CA SER A 184 -7.93 9.78 7.71
C SER A 184 -9.33 9.31 7.32
N THR A 185 -10.36 10.11 7.62
CA THR A 185 -11.78 9.78 7.39
C THR A 185 -12.44 10.69 6.34
N VAL A 186 -11.67 11.60 5.72
CA VAL A 186 -12.21 12.57 4.76
C VAL A 186 -12.91 11.90 3.58
N LYS A 187 -14.12 12.39 3.31
CA LYS A 187 -14.87 12.12 2.08
C LYS A 187 -14.74 13.31 1.14
N ILE A 188 -14.39 13.05 -0.11
CA ILE A 188 -14.19 14.10 -1.11
C ILE A 188 -15.53 14.61 -1.64
N CYS A 189 -16.52 13.74 -1.68
CA CYS A 189 -17.92 14.14 -1.84
C CYS A 189 -18.76 13.47 -0.76
N GLN A 190 -19.73 14.22 -0.24
CA GLN A 190 -20.69 13.77 0.76
C GLN A 190 -21.53 12.57 0.31
N CYS A 191 -21.61 12.31 -1.00
CA CYS A 191 -22.27 11.12 -1.55
C CYS A 191 -21.31 9.97 -1.91
N GLY A 192 -20.00 10.17 -1.71
CA GLY A 192 -18.96 9.16 -1.94
C GLY A 192 -18.65 8.34 -0.69
N GLY A 193 -17.82 7.31 -0.87
CA GLY A 193 -17.27 6.53 0.24
C GLY A 193 -16.11 7.25 0.93
N ASP A 194 -15.54 6.62 1.95
CA ASP A 194 -14.35 7.11 2.65
C ASP A 194 -13.13 7.01 1.72
N GLU A 195 -12.73 8.14 1.13
CA GLU A 195 -11.65 8.23 0.14
C GLU A 195 -10.31 8.69 0.76
N GLY A 196 -10.36 9.28 1.96
CA GLY A 196 -9.24 9.70 2.82
C GLY A 196 -8.42 8.58 3.45
N ASN A 197 -8.88 7.34 3.28
CA ASN A 197 -8.51 6.27 4.18
C ASN A 197 -7.10 5.73 3.92
N TRP A 198 -6.12 6.27 4.64
CA TRP A 198 -4.76 5.72 4.69
C TRP A 198 -4.76 4.25 5.17
N CYS A 199 -5.86 3.76 5.76
CA CYS A 199 -6.01 2.35 6.07
C CYS A 199 -5.86 1.46 4.84
N HIS A 200 -6.20 1.94 3.63
CA HIS A 200 -5.95 1.17 2.42
C HIS A 200 -4.46 0.86 2.20
N VAL A 201 -3.54 1.69 2.72
CA VAL A 201 -2.09 1.45 2.59
C VAL A 201 -1.69 0.18 3.33
N TYR A 202 -2.08 0.04 4.60
CA TYR A 202 -1.76 -1.17 5.36
C TYR A 202 -2.69 -2.33 5.00
N GLU A 203 -3.98 -2.10 4.69
CA GLU A 203 -4.91 -3.17 4.30
C GLU A 203 -4.43 -3.89 3.03
N ASN A 204 -4.00 -3.13 2.02
CA ASN A 204 -3.46 -3.70 0.79
C ASN A 204 -2.13 -4.42 1.04
N ALA A 205 -1.27 -3.85 1.89
CA ALA A 205 -0.02 -4.50 2.32
C ALA A 205 -0.30 -5.83 3.04
N THR A 206 -1.24 -5.87 3.99
CA THR A 206 -1.68 -7.08 4.70
C THR A 206 -2.19 -8.13 3.72
N LEU A 207 -3.08 -7.74 2.80
CA LEU A 207 -3.69 -8.65 1.84
C LEU A 207 -2.64 -9.27 0.90
N ALA A 208 -1.76 -8.44 0.34
CA ALA A 208 -0.66 -8.90 -0.50
C ALA A 208 0.30 -9.80 0.27
N PHE A 209 0.68 -9.39 1.49
CA PHE A 209 1.60 -10.12 2.33
C PHE A 209 1.07 -11.52 2.66
N ILE A 210 -0.15 -11.65 3.17
CA ILE A 210 -0.76 -12.96 3.50
C ILE A 210 -0.86 -13.84 2.25
N CYS A 211 -1.38 -13.30 1.14
CA CYS A 211 -1.59 -14.07 -0.08
C CYS A 211 -0.27 -14.65 -0.61
N LEU A 212 0.76 -13.81 -0.75
CA LEU A 212 2.06 -14.23 -1.25
C LEU A 212 2.78 -15.14 -0.25
N GLN A 213 2.65 -14.89 1.06
CA GLN A 213 3.27 -15.76 2.06
C GLN A 213 2.67 -17.17 2.04
N ILE A 214 1.35 -17.31 1.90
CA ILE A 214 0.70 -18.62 1.74
C ILE A 214 1.21 -19.32 0.47
N LEU A 215 1.23 -18.60 -0.67
CA LEU A 215 1.69 -19.17 -1.94
C LEU A 215 3.15 -19.62 -1.89
N ARG A 216 4.00 -18.87 -1.17
CA ARG A 216 5.42 -19.18 -0.97
C ARG A 216 5.64 -20.54 -0.31
N GLN A 217 4.69 -21.02 0.51
CA GLN A 217 4.76 -22.32 1.17
C GLN A 217 4.31 -23.49 0.27
N LEU A 218 3.81 -23.22 -0.94
CA LEU A 218 3.23 -24.23 -1.83
C LEU A 218 3.97 -24.40 -3.18
N PRO A 219 5.31 -24.33 -3.26
CA PRO A 219 6.03 -24.30 -4.54
C PRO A 219 5.91 -25.60 -5.35
N GLU A 220 5.78 -26.75 -4.68
CA GLU A 220 5.68 -28.08 -5.33
C GLU A 220 4.41 -28.24 -6.18
N THR A 221 3.42 -27.36 -5.98
CA THR A 221 2.14 -27.42 -6.69
C THR A 221 2.14 -26.68 -8.02
N TRP A 222 3.12 -25.78 -8.23
CA TRP A 222 3.15 -24.86 -9.37
C TRP A 222 3.38 -25.51 -10.75
N PRO A 223 4.20 -26.56 -10.89
CA PRO A 223 4.38 -27.23 -12.19
C PRO A 223 3.09 -27.82 -12.78
N HIS A 224 2.06 -28.00 -11.94
CA HIS A 224 0.77 -28.57 -12.32
C HIS A 224 -0.39 -27.59 -12.16
N CYS A 225 -0.16 -26.43 -11.53
CA CYS A 225 -1.17 -25.41 -11.23
C CYS A 225 -0.52 -24.04 -11.32
N ASP A 226 -0.89 -23.23 -12.32
CA ASP A 226 -0.44 -21.84 -12.33
C ASP A 226 -1.12 -21.09 -11.16
N TYR A 227 -0.35 -20.80 -10.10
CA TYR A 227 -0.87 -20.12 -8.91
C TYR A 227 -1.50 -18.77 -9.25
N ARG A 228 -1.05 -18.14 -10.35
CA ARG A 228 -1.55 -16.87 -10.83
C ARG A 228 -3.00 -16.97 -11.26
N LEU A 229 -3.47 -18.16 -11.65
CA LEU A 229 -4.86 -18.41 -12.04
C LEU A 229 -5.77 -18.74 -10.85
N THR A 230 -5.24 -18.82 -9.62
CA THR A 230 -6.06 -19.06 -8.43
C THR A 230 -6.95 -17.84 -8.15
N LYS A 231 -8.18 -18.08 -7.66
CA LYS A 231 -9.08 -17.00 -7.25
C LYS A 231 -8.49 -16.17 -6.11
N MET A 232 -7.71 -16.80 -5.22
CA MET A 232 -7.02 -16.08 -4.15
C MET A 232 -6.08 -15.02 -4.71
N TYR A 233 -5.17 -15.41 -5.61
CA TYR A 233 -4.20 -14.48 -6.21
C TYR A 233 -4.90 -13.39 -7.04
N GLN A 234 -5.88 -13.78 -7.86
CA GLN A 234 -6.65 -12.85 -8.69
C GLN A 234 -7.45 -11.85 -7.84
N ARG A 235 -8.00 -12.28 -6.70
CA ARG A 235 -8.65 -11.37 -5.75
C ARG A 235 -7.65 -10.43 -5.11
N MET A 236 -6.50 -10.93 -4.67
CA MET A 236 -5.45 -10.09 -4.10
C MET A 236 -5.06 -9.00 -5.08
N ILE A 237 -4.69 -9.33 -6.32
CA ILE A 237 -4.34 -8.32 -7.33
C ILE A 237 -5.48 -7.33 -7.51
N SER A 238 -6.69 -7.82 -7.78
CA SER A 238 -7.85 -6.95 -8.02
C SER A 238 -8.12 -5.93 -6.91
N GLN A 239 -7.76 -6.23 -5.65
CA GLN A 239 -7.97 -5.32 -4.52
C GLN A 239 -6.77 -4.40 -4.31
N VAL A 240 -5.54 -4.92 -4.38
CA VAL A 240 -4.34 -4.12 -4.08
C VAL A 240 -3.92 -3.23 -5.25
N THR A 241 -4.48 -3.43 -6.44
CA THR A 241 -4.24 -2.59 -7.62
C THR A 241 -5.49 -1.89 -8.14
N GLY A 242 -6.63 -2.09 -7.48
CA GLY A 242 -7.94 -1.61 -7.92
C GLY A 242 -8.78 -1.10 -6.75
N GLY A 243 -9.47 0.01 -6.94
CA GLY A 243 -10.32 0.57 -5.90
C GLY A 243 -10.84 1.96 -6.23
N ASP A 244 -11.91 2.32 -5.52
CA ASP A 244 -12.68 3.55 -5.68
C ASP A 244 -12.10 4.73 -4.91
N ALA A 245 -10.92 4.57 -4.31
CA ALA A 245 -10.27 5.65 -3.58
C ALA A 245 -9.74 6.72 -4.54
N TYR A 246 -9.91 7.97 -4.13
CA TYR A 246 -9.41 9.13 -4.86
C TYR A 246 -7.89 9.27 -4.81
N SER A 247 -7.27 8.74 -3.77
CA SER A 247 -5.82 8.64 -3.71
C SER A 247 -5.38 7.34 -4.36
N GLU A 248 -4.49 7.44 -5.35
CA GLU A 248 -3.84 6.27 -5.96
C GLU A 248 -2.69 5.72 -5.09
N LEU A 249 -2.26 6.50 -4.10
CA LEU A 249 -1.10 6.20 -3.26
C LEU A 249 -1.11 4.80 -2.63
N PRO A 250 -2.25 4.27 -2.11
CA PRO A 250 -2.29 2.91 -1.55
C PRO A 250 -2.08 1.79 -2.56
N TYR A 251 -2.16 2.07 -3.86
CA TYR A 251 -2.07 1.06 -4.92
C TYR A 251 -0.73 1.11 -5.66
N LEU A 252 -0.10 2.29 -5.74
CA LEU A 252 1.13 2.50 -6.50
C LEU A 252 2.27 1.54 -6.13
N PRO A 253 2.60 1.28 -4.84
CA PRO A 253 3.66 0.33 -4.50
C PRO A 253 3.38 -1.08 -5.05
N HIS A 254 2.12 -1.51 -5.01
CA HIS A 254 1.70 -2.82 -5.49
C HIS A 254 1.70 -2.91 -7.02
N LEU A 255 1.26 -1.84 -7.70
CA LEU A 255 1.31 -1.73 -9.16
C LEU A 255 2.75 -1.85 -9.66
N HIS A 256 3.69 -1.11 -9.05
CA HIS A 256 5.11 -1.11 -9.46
C HIS A 256 5.77 -2.46 -9.21
N PHE A 257 5.50 -3.05 -8.06
CA PHE A 257 5.96 -4.39 -7.76
C PHE A 257 5.44 -5.38 -8.80
N LEU A 258 4.12 -5.48 -8.98
CA LEU A 258 3.50 -6.45 -9.90
C LEU A 258 3.75 -6.15 -11.38
N GLY A 259 4.33 -4.99 -11.70
CA GLY A 259 4.60 -4.53 -13.06
C GLY A 259 3.33 -4.27 -13.85
N LEU A 260 2.29 -3.78 -13.18
CA LEU A 260 1.00 -3.47 -13.79
C LEU A 260 0.95 -1.98 -14.16
N PRO A 261 0.31 -1.62 -15.29
CA PRO A 261 0.25 -0.24 -15.73
C PRO A 261 -0.51 0.64 -14.74
N GLU A 262 -0.03 1.87 -14.58
CA GLU A 262 -0.75 2.92 -13.86
C GLU A 262 -2.02 3.32 -14.62
N ARG A 263 -3.00 3.92 -13.94
CA ARG A 263 -4.25 4.34 -14.56
C ARG A 263 -3.99 5.50 -15.54
N PRO A 264 -4.61 5.52 -16.73
CA PRO A 264 -4.67 6.73 -17.53
C PRO A 264 -5.42 7.84 -16.77
N VAL A 265 -4.88 9.06 -16.81
CA VAL A 265 -5.44 10.23 -16.12
C VAL A 265 -6.90 10.47 -16.54
N GLY A 266 -7.83 10.57 -15.57
CA GLY A 266 -9.21 10.99 -15.80
C GLY A 266 -10.23 9.87 -16.05
N LEU A 267 -9.84 8.59 -15.93
CA LEU A 267 -10.79 7.48 -15.92
C LEU A 267 -11.36 7.26 -14.52
N ALA A 268 -12.66 6.92 -14.44
CA ALA A 268 -13.29 6.44 -13.22
C ALA A 268 -12.49 5.29 -12.61
N PRO A 269 -12.48 5.12 -11.28
CA PRO A 269 -11.78 4.01 -10.66
C PRO A 269 -12.14 2.71 -11.36
N TYR A 270 -11.14 1.90 -11.70
CA TYR A 270 -11.40 0.61 -12.34
C TYR A 270 -12.53 -0.07 -11.58
N THR A 271 -13.61 -0.40 -12.30
CA THR A 271 -14.31 -1.63 -11.98
C THR A 271 -13.21 -2.68 -11.96
N ARG A 272 -12.90 -3.18 -10.75
CA ARG A 272 -11.94 -4.25 -10.44
C ARG A 272 -11.46 -4.97 -11.70
N ILE A 273 -10.15 -4.92 -12.02
CA ILE A 273 -9.60 -5.66 -13.16
C ILE A 273 -10.21 -7.07 -13.10
N PRO A 274 -10.98 -7.50 -14.13
CA PRO A 274 -11.64 -8.78 -14.08
C PRO A 274 -10.60 -9.86 -13.79
N GLN A 275 -10.92 -10.81 -12.90
CA GLN A 275 -10.03 -11.88 -12.41
C GLN A 275 -9.41 -12.77 -13.52
N ARG A 276 -9.69 -12.51 -14.80
CA ARG A 276 -9.17 -13.25 -15.95
C ARG A 276 -8.33 -12.40 -16.90
N ASP A 277 -8.33 -11.07 -16.73
CA ASP A 277 -7.68 -10.12 -17.65
C ASP A 277 -6.46 -9.43 -17.03
N VAL A 278 -6.11 -9.74 -15.77
CA VAL A 278 -4.96 -9.17 -15.05
C VAL A 278 -3.63 -9.33 -15.79
N PHE A 279 -3.50 -10.35 -16.67
CA PHE A 279 -2.31 -10.60 -17.48
C PHE A 279 -2.47 -10.24 -18.95
N ASN A 280 -3.62 -9.69 -19.36
CA ASN A 280 -3.83 -9.11 -20.68
C ASN A 280 -3.71 -7.59 -20.63
N VAL A 281 -2.77 -7.11 -19.81
CA VAL A 281 -2.50 -5.69 -19.59
C VAL A 281 -1.34 -5.25 -20.46
N GLU A 282 -1.27 -3.93 -20.68
CA GLU A 282 -0.16 -3.31 -21.39
C GLU A 282 1.19 -3.65 -20.75
N TYR A 283 2.18 -3.91 -21.59
CA TYR A 283 3.52 -4.27 -21.14
C TYR A 283 4.21 -3.07 -20.50
N VAL A 284 4.65 -3.23 -19.25
CA VAL A 284 5.37 -2.20 -18.51
C VAL A 284 6.88 -2.50 -18.54
N PRO A 285 7.74 -1.59 -19.04
CA PRO A 285 9.17 -1.86 -19.18
C PRO A 285 9.89 -2.00 -17.83
N HIS A 286 10.86 -2.92 -17.78
CA HIS A 286 11.90 -2.99 -16.75
C HIS A 286 13.16 -2.25 -17.21
N ASP A 287 14.04 -1.90 -16.28
CA ASP A 287 15.29 -1.16 -16.58
C ASP A 287 16.19 -1.89 -17.59
N SER A 288 16.24 -3.22 -17.49
CA SER A 288 16.95 -4.08 -18.45
C SER A 288 16.42 -4.01 -19.88
N ASP A 289 15.20 -3.51 -20.08
CA ASP A 289 14.53 -3.49 -21.38
C ASP A 289 14.87 -2.21 -22.17
N ILE A 290 15.39 -1.17 -21.51
CA ILE A 290 15.66 0.15 -22.14
C ILE A 290 16.76 0.07 -23.18
N LEU A 291 17.97 -0.37 -22.79
CA LEU A 291 19.12 -0.43 -23.70
C LEU A 291 18.88 -1.35 -24.92
N PRO A 292 18.27 -2.55 -24.76
CA PRO A 292 17.91 -3.37 -25.92
C PRO A 292 16.95 -2.69 -26.89
N VAL A 293 15.93 -1.99 -26.39
CA VAL A 293 14.95 -1.30 -27.25
C VAL A 293 15.60 -0.13 -27.98
N GLU A 294 16.43 0.67 -27.30
CA GLU A 294 17.21 1.72 -27.96
C GLU A 294 18.09 1.15 -29.07
N GLU A 295 18.77 0.03 -28.82
CA GLU A 295 19.64 -0.61 -29.82
C GLU A 295 18.84 -1.15 -31.01
N ILE A 296 17.66 -1.73 -30.77
CA ILE A 296 16.74 -2.12 -31.85
C ILE A 296 16.36 -0.91 -32.70
N LEU A 297 16.03 0.23 -32.09
CA LEU A 297 15.70 1.46 -32.83
C LEU A 297 16.90 2.01 -33.60
N ARG A 298 18.11 1.98 -33.03
CA ARG A 298 19.36 2.35 -33.73
C ARG A 298 19.65 1.43 -34.92
N THR A 299 19.38 0.13 -34.83
CA THR A 299 19.55 -0.80 -35.97
C THR A 299 18.63 -0.47 -37.15
N LYS A 300 17.53 0.25 -36.91
CA LYS A 300 16.67 0.82 -37.96
C LYS A 300 17.22 2.10 -38.59
N ARG A 301 18.47 2.47 -38.29
CA ARG A 301 19.19 3.66 -38.78
C ARG A 301 18.56 4.98 -38.30
N LEU A 302 17.90 4.97 -37.14
CA LEU A 302 17.41 6.18 -36.51
C LEU A 302 18.56 6.90 -35.77
N PRO A 303 18.75 8.22 -35.96
CA PRO A 303 19.64 9.02 -35.13
C PRO A 303 19.26 8.96 -33.66
N THR A 304 20.24 9.14 -32.77
CA THR A 304 20.06 9.08 -31.31
C THR A 304 18.97 10.03 -30.82
N GLU A 305 18.85 11.21 -31.43
CA GLU A 305 17.83 12.20 -31.09
C GLU A 305 16.42 11.69 -31.38
N LEU A 306 16.21 11.03 -32.53
CA LEU A 306 14.92 10.42 -32.87
C LEU A 306 14.63 9.19 -32.01
N VAL A 307 15.65 8.42 -31.62
CA VAL A 307 15.47 7.33 -30.65
C VAL A 307 14.97 7.88 -29.33
N ALA A 308 15.60 8.93 -28.80
CA ALA A 308 15.17 9.57 -27.55
C ALA A 308 13.75 10.15 -27.66
N GLU A 309 13.42 10.80 -28.77
CA GLU A 309 12.07 11.33 -29.03
C GLU A 309 11.02 10.21 -29.10
N ILE A 310 11.31 9.10 -29.79
CA ILE A 310 10.40 7.94 -29.86
C ILE A 310 10.20 7.33 -28.47
N MET A 311 11.27 7.13 -27.70
CA MET A 311 11.20 6.56 -26.36
C MET A 311 10.38 7.46 -25.41
N ASP A 312 10.52 8.79 -25.52
CA ASP A 312 9.75 9.73 -24.71
C ASP A 312 8.28 9.83 -25.17
N LEU A 313 8.01 9.88 -26.48
CA LEU A 313 6.65 9.87 -27.05
C LEU A 313 5.89 8.58 -26.72
N ALA A 314 6.58 7.44 -26.72
CA ALA A 314 6.03 6.16 -26.31
C ALA A 314 5.97 5.99 -24.78
N ASP A 315 6.49 6.96 -24.01
CA ASP A 315 6.60 6.91 -22.56
C ASP A 315 7.27 5.61 -22.06
N TYR A 316 8.24 5.11 -22.83
CA TYR A 316 8.92 3.84 -22.61
C TYR A 316 9.99 3.99 -21.52
N LYS A 317 9.52 4.15 -20.28
CA LYS A 317 10.34 4.35 -19.09
C LYS A 317 10.23 3.15 -18.15
N PRO A 318 11.30 2.77 -17.43
CA PRO A 318 11.23 1.70 -16.45
C PRO A 318 10.17 2.01 -15.39
N ARG A 319 9.18 1.13 -15.29
CA ARG A 319 8.05 1.31 -14.37
C ARG A 319 7.74 0.06 -13.55
N ARG A 320 8.21 -1.13 -13.97
CA ARG A 320 8.10 -2.37 -13.19
C ARG A 320 9.38 -2.66 -12.41
N ILE A 321 9.22 -3.27 -11.24
CA ILE A 321 10.31 -3.77 -10.40
C ILE A 321 10.67 -5.21 -10.78
N LEU A 322 9.67 -6.07 -10.98
CA LEU A 322 9.91 -7.47 -11.33
C LEU A 322 10.62 -7.58 -12.69
N LYS A 323 11.73 -8.30 -12.73
CA LYS A 323 12.46 -8.58 -13.96
C LYS A 323 11.61 -9.39 -14.94
N VAL A 324 11.00 -10.47 -14.45
CA VAL A 324 9.98 -11.23 -15.21
C VAL A 324 8.60 -10.67 -14.86
N ALA A 325 7.94 -10.08 -15.85
CA ALA A 325 6.65 -9.42 -15.66
C ALA A 325 5.59 -10.37 -15.08
N HIS A 326 4.80 -9.85 -14.13
CA HIS A 326 3.62 -10.51 -13.54
C HIS A 326 3.85 -11.88 -12.87
N ASP A 327 5.10 -12.23 -12.58
CA ASP A 327 5.45 -13.52 -11.96
C ASP A 327 6.32 -13.32 -10.71
N PRO A 328 5.73 -12.90 -9.57
CA PRO A 328 6.49 -12.69 -8.34
C PRO A 328 7.36 -13.87 -7.90
N PHE A 329 6.95 -15.10 -8.23
CA PHE A 329 7.65 -16.32 -7.81
C PHE A 329 8.64 -16.87 -8.84
N HIS A 330 8.81 -16.20 -9.98
CA HIS A 330 9.88 -16.51 -10.90
C HIS A 330 11.23 -16.42 -10.19
N ARG A 331 12.15 -17.36 -10.46
CA ARG A 331 13.45 -17.45 -9.77
C ARG A 331 14.25 -16.13 -9.82
N ASP A 332 14.19 -15.42 -10.95
CA ASP A 332 14.89 -14.16 -11.17
C ASP A 332 14.26 -12.97 -10.41
N ASN A 333 13.06 -13.16 -9.85
CA ASN A 333 12.31 -12.14 -9.10
C ASN A 333 12.38 -12.33 -7.57
N ARG A 334 13.07 -13.38 -7.10
CA ARG A 334 13.10 -13.76 -5.68
C ARG A 334 13.54 -12.62 -4.76
N GLU A 335 14.62 -11.93 -5.12
CA GLU A 335 15.15 -10.82 -4.30
C GLU A 335 14.14 -9.68 -4.20
N GLU A 336 13.49 -9.32 -5.30
CA GLU A 336 12.48 -8.26 -5.32
C GLU A 336 11.20 -8.67 -4.58
N LEU A 337 10.81 -9.95 -4.64
CA LEU A 337 9.72 -10.48 -3.82
C LEU A 337 10.04 -10.38 -2.31
N ASP A 338 11.24 -10.76 -1.90
CA ASP A 338 11.65 -10.70 -0.49
C ASP A 338 11.68 -9.25 0.01
N LYS A 339 12.20 -8.30 -0.79
CA LYS A 339 12.14 -6.86 -0.50
C LYS A 339 10.70 -6.36 -0.37
N TYR A 340 9.84 -6.72 -1.32
CA TYR A 340 8.44 -6.29 -1.30
C TYR A 340 7.67 -6.83 -0.09
N LEU A 341 7.88 -8.10 0.29
CA LEU A 341 7.27 -8.66 1.49
C LEU A 341 7.76 -7.97 2.76
N ALA A 342 9.05 -7.65 2.83
CA ALA A 342 9.62 -6.88 3.95
C ALA A 342 9.02 -5.48 4.02
N GLU A 343 8.83 -4.79 2.89
CA GLU A 343 8.19 -3.47 2.85
C GLU A 343 6.71 -3.53 3.25
N CYS A 344 5.95 -4.52 2.76
CA CYS A 344 4.57 -4.71 3.20
C CYS A 344 4.49 -4.90 4.73
N TRP A 345 5.39 -5.70 5.30
CA TRP A 345 5.48 -5.86 6.75
C TRP A 345 5.84 -4.56 7.47
N ALA A 346 6.88 -3.87 6.99
CA ALA A 346 7.33 -2.61 7.56
C ALA A 346 6.23 -1.53 7.49
N VAL A 347 5.42 -1.48 6.43
CA VAL A 347 4.28 -0.57 6.33
C VAL A 347 3.24 -0.86 7.43
N MET A 348 2.91 -2.14 7.67
CA MET A 348 1.99 -2.52 8.75
C MET A 348 2.53 -2.10 10.12
N VAL A 349 3.81 -2.39 10.39
CA VAL A 349 4.50 -2.03 11.64
C VAL A 349 4.53 -0.50 11.84
N ARG A 350 4.93 0.26 10.82
CA ARG A 350 4.95 1.73 10.85
C ARG A 350 3.55 2.32 11.02
N GLY A 351 2.54 1.71 10.39
CA GLY A 351 1.14 2.08 10.56
C GLY A 351 0.69 1.94 12.02
N ASP A 352 1.07 0.85 12.68
CA ASP A 352 0.75 0.62 14.09
C ASP A 352 1.42 1.65 15.02
N VAL A 353 2.70 1.97 14.77
CA VAL A 353 3.43 3.03 15.49
C VAL A 353 2.79 4.40 15.24
N PHE A 354 2.46 4.71 13.99
CA PHE A 354 1.80 5.95 13.60
C PHE A 354 0.45 6.07 14.33
N ALA A 355 -0.45 5.09 14.22
CA ALA A 355 -1.76 5.12 14.88
C ALA A 355 -1.67 5.43 16.39
N LYS A 356 -0.75 4.75 17.09
CA LYS A 356 -0.51 4.97 18.52
C LYS A 356 -0.05 6.39 18.85
N ALA A 357 0.66 7.06 17.94
CA ALA A 357 1.15 8.41 18.15
C ALA A 357 0.03 9.48 18.27
N PHE A 358 -1.17 9.20 17.75
CA PHE A 358 -2.35 10.07 17.87
C PHE A 358 -3.44 9.48 18.78
N ASP A 359 -3.06 8.56 19.67
CA ASP A 359 -3.96 7.87 20.60
C ASP A 359 -5.09 7.07 19.91
N CYS A 360 -4.76 6.47 18.76
CA CYS A 360 -5.63 5.55 18.05
C CYS A 360 -5.02 4.14 18.03
N GLU A 361 -5.87 3.11 18.07
CA GLU A 361 -5.43 1.71 18.03
C GLU A 361 -5.90 1.01 16.74
N MET A 362 -5.02 0.20 16.17
CA MET A 362 -5.32 -0.65 15.01
C MET A 362 -5.92 -1.97 15.46
N ASN A 363 -7.07 -2.36 14.88
CA ASN A 363 -7.71 -3.65 15.17
C ASN A 363 -7.22 -4.74 14.21
N TRP A 364 -5.97 -5.17 14.41
CA TRP A 364 -5.32 -6.19 13.57
C TRP A 364 -6.11 -7.49 13.48
N GLY A 365 -6.77 -7.93 14.56
CA GLY A 365 -7.61 -9.13 14.53
C GLY A 365 -8.75 -9.02 13.52
N SER A 366 -9.50 -7.92 13.55
CA SER A 366 -10.58 -7.64 12.61
C SER A 366 -10.07 -7.47 11.18
N ASP A 367 -8.96 -6.74 10.99
CA ASP A 367 -8.35 -6.50 9.69
C ASP A 367 -7.83 -7.79 9.04
N LEU A 368 -7.25 -8.70 9.83
CA LEU A 368 -6.84 -10.02 9.36
C LEU A 368 -8.03 -10.89 8.97
N VAL A 369 -9.09 -10.93 9.77
CA VAL A 369 -10.33 -11.64 9.41
C VAL A 369 -10.93 -11.09 8.12
N LYS A 370 -10.93 -9.78 7.95
CA LYS A 370 -11.37 -9.11 6.70
C LYS A 370 -10.49 -9.54 5.53
N ALA A 371 -9.16 -9.54 5.68
CA ALA A 371 -8.24 -10.01 4.64
C ALA A 371 -8.50 -11.47 4.26
N PHE A 372 -8.67 -12.37 5.23
CA PHE A 372 -9.02 -13.78 4.97
C PHE A 372 -10.37 -13.92 4.24
N LYS A 373 -11.40 -13.16 4.63
CA LYS A 373 -12.70 -13.16 3.94
C LYS A 373 -12.59 -12.63 2.51
N GLN A 374 -11.70 -11.66 2.25
CA GLN A 374 -11.44 -11.14 0.92
C GLN A 374 -10.71 -12.17 0.04
N LEU A 375 -9.71 -12.87 0.58
CA LEU A 375 -8.99 -13.94 -0.12
C LEU A 375 -9.89 -15.17 -0.35
N PHE A 376 -10.67 -15.54 0.67
CA PHE A 376 -11.51 -16.74 0.74
C PHE A 376 -12.94 -16.43 1.22
N PRO A 377 -13.84 -15.90 0.37
CA PRO A 377 -15.24 -15.60 0.71
C PRO A 377 -16.09 -16.81 1.15
N GLY A 378 -15.57 -18.03 0.97
CA GLY A 378 -16.18 -19.26 1.49
C GLY A 378 -16.06 -19.42 3.00
N LEU A 379 -15.13 -18.70 3.66
CA LEU A 379 -14.94 -18.70 5.10
C LEU A 379 -16.02 -17.82 5.77
N ARG A 380 -17.25 -18.33 5.88
CA ARG A 380 -18.42 -17.54 6.32
C ARG A 380 -18.59 -17.37 7.84
N SER A 381 -17.70 -17.91 8.67
CA SER A 381 -17.92 -17.98 10.13
C SER A 381 -16.67 -17.83 11.01
N ILE A 382 -15.59 -17.19 10.55
CA ILE A 382 -14.44 -16.89 11.43
C ILE A 382 -14.90 -15.89 12.51
N ARG A 383 -14.97 -16.33 13.77
CA ARG A 383 -15.13 -15.46 14.94
C ARG A 383 -13.75 -14.97 15.37
N VAL A 384 -13.62 -13.67 15.62
CA VAL A 384 -12.43 -13.12 16.28
C VAL A 384 -12.37 -13.71 17.69
N PRO A 385 -11.24 -14.28 18.14
CA PRO A 385 -11.12 -14.78 19.52
C PRO A 385 -11.33 -13.64 20.52
N GLU A 386 -12.17 -13.84 21.54
CA GLU A 386 -12.42 -12.87 22.62
C GLU A 386 -11.15 -12.49 23.40
N THR A 387 -10.09 -13.31 23.29
CA THR A 387 -8.79 -13.10 23.94
C THR A 387 -7.86 -12.14 23.17
N VAL A 388 -8.21 -11.74 21.95
CA VAL A 388 -7.52 -10.65 21.24
C VAL A 388 -8.10 -9.34 21.74
N ARG A 389 -7.59 -8.87 22.89
CA ARG A 389 -8.02 -7.67 23.65
C ARG A 389 -8.93 -6.72 22.86
N SER A 390 -10.23 -6.94 23.02
CA SER A 390 -11.25 -5.90 22.92
C SER A 390 -11.90 -5.79 24.30
N ASP A 391 -11.19 -5.21 25.24
CA ASP A 391 -11.83 -4.72 26.46
C ASP A 391 -12.55 -3.41 26.10
N ASP A 392 -13.62 -3.55 25.31
CA ASP A 392 -14.90 -2.85 25.45
C ASP A 392 -15.76 -3.01 24.18
N ALA A 393 -17.03 -3.29 24.44
CA ALA A 393 -17.99 -3.80 23.47
C ALA A 393 -18.46 -2.76 22.44
N TYR A 394 -18.74 -3.26 21.24
CA TYR A 394 -19.76 -2.76 20.29
C TYR A 394 -19.57 -1.34 19.74
N VAL A 395 -18.76 -1.20 18.70
CA VAL A 395 -18.85 -0.05 17.78
C VAL A 395 -19.53 -0.53 16.48
N PRO A 396 -20.65 0.08 16.06
CA PRO A 396 -21.25 -0.22 14.77
C PRO A 396 -20.22 0.05 13.67
N VAL A 397 -20.35 -0.63 12.53
CA VAL A 397 -19.57 -0.37 11.32
C VAL A 397 -19.37 1.13 11.12
N ILE A 398 -18.09 1.52 10.93
CA ILE A 398 -17.50 2.88 10.87
C ILE A 398 -16.82 3.28 12.20
N ASP A 399 -15.68 2.65 12.49
CA ASP A 399 -14.45 3.33 12.93
C ASP A 399 -13.31 2.30 12.89
N ARG A 400 -12.44 2.41 11.86
CA ARG A 400 -11.27 1.50 11.69
C ARG A 400 -10.07 1.94 12.52
N LEU A 401 -10.16 3.13 13.12
CA LEU A 401 -9.24 3.71 14.10
C LEU A 401 -10.07 4.06 15.33
N VAL A 402 -9.75 3.45 16.46
CA VAL A 402 -10.42 3.79 17.73
C VAL A 402 -9.59 4.88 18.39
N CYS A 403 -9.95 6.15 18.20
CA CYS A 403 -9.28 7.27 18.85
C CYS A 403 -9.95 7.57 20.21
N ARG A 404 -9.18 7.53 21.30
CA ARG A 404 -9.74 7.64 22.67
C ARG A 404 -10.30 9.02 23.01
N SER A 405 -9.96 10.05 22.23
CA SER A 405 -10.44 11.43 22.41
C SER A 405 -11.88 11.67 21.95
N SER A 406 -12.60 10.64 21.47
CA SER A 406 -13.99 10.77 20.97
C SER A 406 -15.07 10.84 22.07
N PHE A 407 -14.67 10.87 23.35
CA PHE A 407 -15.58 10.92 24.50
C PHE A 407 -15.20 12.05 25.47
N GLU A 408 -15.36 13.31 25.06
CA GLU A 408 -15.66 14.44 25.96
C GLU A 408 -16.65 15.43 25.32
#